data_AF-A0A7G8UFP4-F1
#
_entry.id   AF-A0A7G8UFP4-F1
#
_cell.length_a   1.000
_cell.length_b   1.000
_cell.length_c   1.000
_cell.angle_alpha   90.00
_cell.angle_beta   90.00
_cell.angle_gamma   90.00
#
_symmetry.space_group_name_H-M   'P 1'
#
loop_
_entity.id
_entity.type
_entity.pdbx_description
1 polymer ?
#
loop_
_entity_poly.entity_id
_entity_poly.type
_entity_poly.pdbx_seq_one_letter_code
_entity_poly.pdbx_strand_id
1 'polypeptide(L)' 'MSELTTEQKEVIALIAQSARDGGIHDVLVYLTDQINLEGLEIVKNDVKMETDPFDSGMHYDWVCRREGDSWPDQNS' A
#
# COMPACT_ATOMS: atom_id res chain seq x y z
N MET A 1 -0.76 27.07 -26.30
CA MET A 1 -0.08 25.90 -25.73
C MET A 1 -0.42 24.71 -26.61
N SER A 2 0.56 23.90 -27.04
CA SER A 2 0.22 22.67 -27.77
C SER A 2 -0.29 21.63 -26.79
N GLU A 3 -1.33 20.90 -27.18
CA GLU A 3 -1.80 19.75 -26.41
C GLU A 3 -0.83 18.58 -26.54
N LEU A 4 -0.71 17.79 -25.47
CA LEU A 4 0.06 16.56 -25.47
C LEU A 4 -0.64 15.51 -26.35
N THR A 5 0.16 14.70 -27.05
CA THR A 5 -0.36 13.52 -27.75
C THR A 5 -0.83 12.47 -26.74
N THR A 6 -1.59 11.47 -27.22
CA THR A 6 -2.05 10.36 -26.38
C THR A 6 -0.87 9.61 -25.78
N GLU A 7 0.16 9.33 -26.57
CA GLU A 7 1.36 8.61 -26.14
C GLU A 7 2.11 9.39 -25.05
N GLN A 8 2.18 10.72 -25.17
CA GLN A 8 2.79 11.56 -24.14
C GLN A 8 1.98 11.56 -22.84
N LYS A 9 0.64 11.56 -22.94
CA LYS A 9 -0.24 11.46 -21.77
C LYS A 9 -0.09 10.09 -21.08
N GLU A 10 0.06 9.01 -21.84
CA GLU A 10 0.30 7.67 -21.33
C GLU A 10 1.64 7.58 -20.57
N VAL A 11 2.71 8.16 -21.12
CA VAL A 11 4.02 8.21 -20.43
C VAL A 11 3.91 8.99 -19.11
N ILE A 12 3.22 10.13 -19.11
CA ILE A 12 3.01 10.91 -17.87
C ILE A 12 2.15 10.13 -16.87
N ALA A 13 1.11 9.45 -17.33
CA ALA A 13 0.28 8.61 -16.47
C ALA A 13 1.11 7.48 -15.83
N LEU A 14 2.00 6.84 -16.60
CA LEU A 14 2.91 5.83 -16.09
C LEU A 14 3.86 6.40 -15.03
N ILE A 15 4.50 7.55 -15.30
CA ILE A 15 5.40 8.20 -14.34
C ILE A 15 4.65 8.55 -13.04
N ALA A 16 3.44 9.10 -13.16
CA ALA A 16 2.62 9.45 -12.01
C ALA A 16 2.19 8.22 -11.20
N GLN A 17 1.85 7.12 -11.86
CA GLN A 17 1.50 5.86 -11.20
C GLN A 17 2.72 5.26 -10.50
N SER A 18 3.88 5.19 -11.16
CA SER A 18 5.10 4.67 -10.55
C SER A 18 5.56 5.49 -9.35
N ALA A 19 5.47 6.82 -9.41
CA ALA A 19 5.81 7.68 -8.28
C ALA A 19 4.87 7.48 -7.10
N ARG A 20 3.56 7.32 -7.36
CA ARG A 20 2.56 7.00 -6.33
C ARG A 20 2.84 5.65 -5.68
N ASP A 21 3.06 4.62 -6.48
CA ASP A 21 3.31 3.26 -6.00
C ASP A 21 4.59 3.19 -5.17
N GLY A 22 5.67 3.83 -5.61
CA GLY A 22 6.92 3.92 -4.85
C GLY A 22 6.75 4.63 -3.51
N GLY A 23 6.04 5.76 -3.49
CA GLY A 23 5.76 6.47 -2.24
C GLY A 23 4.90 5.66 -1.26
N ILE A 24 3.94 4.89 -1.76
CA ILE A 24 3.14 3.99 -0.91
C ILE A 24 4.03 2.85 -0.38
N HIS A 25 4.85 2.23 -1.23
CA HIS A 25 5.79 1.19 -0.84
C HIS A 25 6.70 1.64 0.31
N ASP A 26 7.39 2.76 0.16
CA ASP A 26 8.34 3.26 1.16
C ASP A 26 7.68 3.49 2.52
N VAL A 27 6.49 4.09 2.52
CA VAL A 27 5.72 4.34 3.76
C VAL A 27 5.26 3.04 4.41
N LEU A 28 4.76 2.07 3.63
CA LEU A 28 4.27 0.81 4.17
C LEU A 28 5.41 -0.06 4.72
N VAL A 29 6.58 -0.06 4.06
CA VAL A 29 7.79 -0.73 4.58
C VAL A 29 8.22 -0.07 5.89
N TYR A 30 8.35 1.26 5.91
CA TYR A 30 8.72 1.98 7.12
C TYR A 30 7.76 1.69 8.28
N LEU A 31 6.45 1.77 8.06
CA LEU A 31 5.47 1.48 9.11
C LEU A 31 5.52 0.02 9.57
N THR A 32 5.80 -0.92 8.66
CA THR A 32 5.96 -2.34 9.02
C THR A 32 7.12 -2.51 9.98
N ASP A 33 8.26 -1.86 9.72
CA ASP A 33 9.42 -1.87 10.63
C ASP A 33 9.07 -1.22 11.98
N GLN A 34 8.35 -0.09 11.98
CA GLN A 34 7.95 0.56 13.23
C GLN A 34 7.01 -0.31 14.07
N ILE A 35 6.09 -1.05 13.44
CA ILE A 35 5.19 -1.99 14.14
C ILE A 35 5.99 -3.16 14.71
N ASN A 36 6.84 -3.77 13.88
CA ASN A 36 7.52 -5.02 14.23
C ASN A 36 8.70 -4.83 15.19
N LEU A 37 9.42 -3.71 15.10
CA LEU A 37 10.65 -3.48 15.87
C LEU A 37 10.46 -2.50 17.03
N GLU A 38 9.63 -1.48 16.84
CA GLU A 38 9.50 -0.36 17.79
C GLU A 38 8.16 -0.37 18.56
N GLY A 39 7.29 -1.35 18.28
CA GLY A 39 6.01 -1.53 18.97
C GLY A 39 4.96 -0.46 18.60
N LEU A 40 5.06 0.14 17.42
CA LEU A 40 4.01 1.04 16.91
C LEU A 40 2.68 0.29 16.79
N GLU A 41 1.58 0.94 17.19
CA GLU A 41 0.23 0.42 17.02
C GLU A 41 -0.64 1.40 16.22
N ILE A 42 -1.40 0.88 15.26
CA ILE A 42 -2.38 1.65 14.51
C ILE A 42 -3.76 1.39 15.14
N VAL A 43 -4.39 2.45 15.66
CA VAL A 43 -5.69 2.38 16.35
C VAL A 43 -6.68 3.30 15.66
N LYS A 44 -7.88 2.78 15.37
CA LYS A 44 -9.01 3.54 14.79
C LYS A 44 -10.24 3.37 15.66
N ASN A 45 -10.79 4.46 16.18
CA ASN A 45 -11.95 4.45 17.08
C ASN A 45 -11.75 3.49 18.28
N ASP A 46 -10.59 3.57 18.92
CA ASP A 46 -10.18 2.70 20.04
C ASP A 46 -10.04 1.20 19.71
N VAL A 47 -10.13 0.82 18.42
CA VAL A 47 -9.90 -0.54 17.94
C VAL A 47 -8.53 -0.62 17.28
N LYS A 48 -7.66 -1.49 17.79
CA LYS A 48 -6.37 -1.81 17.16
C LYS A 48 -6.65 -2.45 15.80
N MET A 49 -6.03 -1.92 14.76
CA MET A 49 -6.14 -2.48 13.41
C MET A 49 -5.45 -3.84 13.35
N GLU A 50 -6.07 -4.77 12.63
CA GLU A 50 -5.50 -6.08 12.37
C GLU A 50 -4.22 -5.93 11.55
N THR A 51 -3.19 -6.67 11.96
CA THR A 51 -2.00 -6.91 11.16
C THR A 51 -2.16 -8.24 10.43
N ASP A 52 -1.56 -8.36 9.25
CA ASP A 52 -1.55 -9.63 8.52
C ASP A 52 -1.08 -10.80 9.41
N PRO A 53 -1.84 -11.91 9.49
CA PRO A 53 -1.47 -13.08 10.29
C PRO A 53 -0.21 -13.81 9.80
N PHE A 54 0.24 -13.56 8.56
CA PHE A 54 1.40 -14.25 7.97
C PHE A 54 2.70 -13.43 8.02
N ASP A 55 2.69 -12.25 8.66
CA ASP A 55 3.83 -11.32 8.73
C ASP A 55 4.43 -10.98 7.34
N SER A 56 3.59 -10.98 6.30
CA SER A 56 3.99 -10.66 4.92
C SER A 56 4.23 -9.16 4.69
N GLY A 57 3.90 -8.34 5.70
CA GLY A 57 4.09 -6.89 5.71
C GLY A 57 2.99 -6.13 4.96
N MET A 58 2.69 -4.91 5.40
CA MET A 58 1.56 -4.13 4.88
C MET A 58 1.64 -3.82 3.38
N HIS A 59 2.85 -3.78 2.80
CA HIS A 59 3.03 -3.59 1.37
C HIS A 59 2.48 -4.77 0.57
N TYR A 60 2.71 -6.00 1.02
CA TYR A 60 2.21 -7.20 0.36
C TYR A 60 0.67 -7.21 0.36
N ASP A 61 0.06 -6.92 1.51
CA ASP A 61 -1.39 -6.75 1.64
C ASP A 61 -1.95 -5.71 0.67
N TRP A 62 -1.29 -4.55 0.58
CA TRP A 62 -1.71 -3.48 -0.32
C TRP A 62 -1.68 -3.92 -1.79
N VAL A 63 -0.63 -4.64 -2.22
CA VAL A 63 -0.55 -5.19 -3.58
C VAL A 63 -1.70 -6.17 -3.82
N CYS A 64 -1.88 -7.18 -2.96
CA CYS A 64 -2.98 -8.15 -3.07
C CYS A 64 -4.35 -7.45 -3.19
N ARG A 65 -4.61 -6.43 -2.36
CA ARG A 65 -5.87 -5.69 -2.41
C ARG A 65 -6.07 -4.87 -3.67
N ARG A 66 -4.98 -4.28 -4.18
CA ARG A 66 -5.01 -3.54 -5.44
C ARG A 66 -5.32 -4.46 -6.63
N GLU A 67 -4.84 -5.71 -6.59
CA GLU A 67 -5.13 -6.73 -7.60
C GLU A 67 -6.52 -7.40 -7.43
N GLY A 68 -7.22 -7.12 -6.33
CA GLY A 68 -8.60 -7.56 -6.10
C GLY A 68 -8.76 -8.74 -5.15
N ASP A 69 -7.69 -9.18 -4.48
CA ASP A 69 -7.77 -10.24 -3.48
C ASP A 69 -8.60 -9.77 -2.27
N SER A 70 -9.41 -10.66 -1.70
CA SER A 70 -10.20 -10.37 -0.51
C SER A 70 -9.34 -10.40 0.77
N TRP A 71 -9.83 -9.83 1.87
CA TRP A 71 -9.20 -10.07 3.18
C TRP A 71 -9.39 -11.51 3.57
N PRO A 72 -8.36 -12.19 4.10
CA PRO A 72 -8.59 -13.48 4.73
C PRO A 72 -9.63 -13.27 5.84
N ASP A 73 -10.77 -13.93 5.72
CA ASP A 73 -11.81 -13.85 6.74
C ASP A 73 -11.21 -14.31 8.08
N GLN A 74 -11.39 -13.49 9.12
CA GLN A 74 -10.91 -13.70 10.49
C GLN A 74 -11.43 -14.99 11.18
N ASN A 75 -12.17 -15.84 10.48
CA ASN A 75 -12.76 -17.07 11.03
C ASN A 75 -12.15 -18.30 10.35
N SER A 76 -11.03 -18.78 10.89
CA SER A 76 -10.56 -20.17 10.74
C SER A 76 -10.06 -20.67 12.09
#